data_AF-C1EDC4-F1
#
_entry.id   AF-C1EDC4-F1
#
_cell.length_a   1.000
_cell.length_b   1.000
_cell.length_c   1.000
_cell.angle_alpha   90.00
_cell.angle_beta   90.00
_cell.angle_gamma   90.00
#
_symmetry.space_group_name_H-M   'P 1'
#
loop_
_entity.id
_entity.type
_entity.pdbx_description
1 polymer ?
#
loop_
_entity_poly.entity_id
_entity_poly.type
_entity_poly.pdbx_seq_one_letter_code
_entity_poly.pdbx_strand_id
1 'polypeptide(L)'
;MAMGATEGGSSIWSALPDPLRAFANRLDGKRCPKELEGRWRIDNKRSEKLCPFVVGLGVPKWACPAIGILERSTELKISCPESTSSGVESIVIEDTTALSKRNVTEVRLDGIEVEKATRTGRKRYMLSGSVENDHLEAEVASKTSVVTCRLFQRGPGWETRQERALVHQHDGAVRLRERNVLQRSGEEDVVVDRFFEKVQ
;
A
#
# COMPACT_ATOMS: atom_id res chain seq x y z
N MET A 1 47.92 15.68 -14.24
CA MET A 1 46.69 15.77 -15.06
C MET A 1 45.95 14.46 -14.87
N ALA A 2 45.05 14.38 -13.88
CA ALA A 2 43.68 14.87 -13.83
C ALA A 2 42.73 13.66 -13.97
N MET A 3 42.15 13.30 -12.83
CA MET A 3 41.14 12.27 -12.62
C MET A 3 39.85 12.63 -13.36
N GLY A 4 39.21 11.64 -13.99
CA GLY A 4 37.83 11.75 -14.48
C GLY A 4 36.86 11.31 -13.38
N ALA A 5 36.16 12.28 -12.81
CA ALA A 5 35.11 12.09 -11.81
C ALA A 5 33.77 11.62 -12.45
N THR A 6 32.91 11.19 -11.54
CA THR A 6 31.66 10.44 -11.63
C THR A 6 30.42 11.23 -12.11
N GLU A 7 29.34 10.46 -12.31
CA GLU A 7 27.96 10.71 -11.85
C GLU A 7 26.89 11.35 -12.77
N GLY A 8 25.69 10.78 -12.63
CA GLY A 8 24.45 11.55 -12.62
C GLY A 8 23.52 11.33 -13.81
N GLY A 9 22.76 10.23 -13.78
CA GLY A 9 21.54 10.10 -14.59
C GLY A 9 20.53 11.18 -14.21
N SER A 10 20.66 12.36 -14.82
CA SER A 10 19.71 13.46 -14.64
C SER A 10 18.41 13.11 -15.35
N SER A 11 17.38 12.87 -14.53
CA SER A 11 16.01 12.72 -14.98
C SER A 11 15.61 13.94 -15.83
N ILE A 12 15.29 13.69 -17.09
CA ILE A 12 14.81 14.65 -18.12
C ILE A 12 13.69 15.59 -17.64
N TRP A 13 13.00 15.23 -16.56
CA TRP A 13 11.92 15.99 -15.94
C TRP A 13 12.38 17.20 -15.11
N SER A 14 13.66 17.21 -14.71
CA SER A 14 14.26 18.30 -13.91
C SER A 14 14.39 19.62 -14.68
N ALA A 15 14.38 19.57 -16.02
CA ALA A 15 14.55 20.74 -16.90
C ALA A 15 13.24 21.43 -17.32
N LEU A 16 12.06 20.94 -16.88
CA LEU A 16 10.77 21.49 -17.31
C LEU A 16 10.38 22.77 -16.55
N PRO A 17 9.65 23.72 -17.18
CA PRO A 17 9.01 24.84 -16.49
C PRO A 17 8.03 24.37 -15.40
N ASP A 18 7.91 25.13 -14.31
CA ASP A 18 7.13 24.76 -13.11
C ASP A 18 5.69 24.25 -13.35
N PRO A 19 4.85 24.83 -14.25
CA PRO A 19 3.51 24.29 -14.50
C PRO A 19 3.54 22.94 -15.20
N LEU A 20 4.52 22.69 -16.08
CA LEU A 20 4.71 21.40 -16.74
C LEU A 20 5.32 20.38 -15.79
N ARG A 21 6.18 20.80 -14.86
CA ARG A 21 6.70 19.96 -13.78
C ARG A 21 5.60 19.57 -12.80
N ALA A 22 4.73 20.51 -12.40
CA ALA A 22 3.58 20.23 -11.53
C ALA A 22 2.56 19.29 -12.21
N PHE A 23 2.32 19.48 -13.51
CA PHE A 23 1.48 18.59 -14.31
C PHE A 23 2.13 17.21 -14.49
N ALA A 24 3.43 17.13 -14.80
CA ALA A 24 4.19 15.89 -14.91
C ALA A 24 4.21 15.14 -13.56
N ASN A 25 4.47 15.83 -12.45
CA ASN A 25 4.39 15.26 -11.11
C ASN A 25 2.98 14.79 -10.75
N ARG A 26 1.94 15.46 -11.26
CA ARG A 26 0.53 15.04 -11.09
C ARG A 26 0.17 13.83 -11.94
N LEU A 27 0.79 13.67 -13.11
CA LEU A 27 0.67 12.47 -13.94
C LEU A 27 1.50 11.31 -13.35
N ASP A 28 2.74 11.57 -12.93
CA ASP A 28 3.63 10.61 -12.29
C ASP A 28 3.14 10.17 -10.91
N GLY A 29 2.43 11.03 -10.18
CA GLY A 29 1.79 10.72 -8.90
C GLY A 29 0.47 9.95 -9.04
N LYS A 30 0.09 9.53 -10.25
CA LYS A 30 -1.07 8.66 -10.51
C LYS A 30 -0.68 7.32 -11.15
N ARG A 31 0.62 7.10 -11.35
CA ARG A 31 1.14 5.86 -11.91
C ARG A 31 1.30 4.82 -10.83
N CYS A 32 0.92 3.59 -11.14
CA CYS A 32 1.15 2.46 -10.30
C CYS A 32 2.66 2.29 -10.05
N PRO A 33 3.13 2.24 -8.79
CA PRO A 33 4.54 2.09 -8.49
C PRO A 33 5.01 0.69 -8.93
N LYS A 34 5.62 0.62 -10.12
CA LYS A 34 6.03 -0.63 -10.76
C LYS A 34 7.09 -1.38 -9.94
N GLU A 35 7.83 -0.68 -9.10
CA GLU A 35 8.80 -1.25 -8.18
C GLU A 35 8.15 -2.20 -7.16
N LEU A 36 6.87 -1.99 -6.84
CA LEU A 36 6.09 -2.86 -5.94
C LEU A 36 5.64 -4.17 -6.63
N GLU A 37 5.72 -4.27 -7.96
CA GLU A 37 5.29 -5.47 -8.66
C GLU A 37 6.12 -6.70 -8.27
N GLY A 38 5.42 -7.82 -8.11
CA GLY A 38 6.02 -9.12 -7.82
C GLY A 38 5.29 -9.87 -6.71
N ARG A 39 5.93 -10.93 -6.25
CA ARG A 39 5.47 -11.76 -5.13
C ARG A 39 6.29 -11.47 -3.89
N TRP A 40 5.58 -11.31 -2.78
CA TRP A 40 6.14 -10.90 -1.51
C TRP A 40 5.65 -11.85 -0.41
N ARG A 41 6.55 -12.33 0.44
CA ARG A 41 6.23 -13.20 1.58
C ARG A 41 6.53 -12.47 2.87
N ILE A 42 5.66 -12.61 3.86
CA ILE A 42 5.81 -11.92 5.13
C ILE A 42 7.11 -12.30 5.87
N ASP A 43 7.83 -11.29 6.35
CA ASP A 43 8.86 -11.42 7.37
C ASP A 43 8.19 -11.35 8.75
N ASN A 44 7.91 -12.52 9.30
CA ASN A 44 7.28 -12.67 10.61
C ASN A 44 8.08 -12.09 11.77
N LYS A 45 9.41 -11.98 11.64
CA LYS A 45 10.28 -11.50 12.73
C LYS A 45 10.22 -9.99 12.84
N ARG A 46 10.06 -9.30 11.71
CA ARG A 46 10.00 -7.84 11.64
C ARG A 46 8.58 -7.27 11.67
N SER A 47 7.59 -8.09 11.31
CA SER A 47 6.20 -7.65 11.26
C SER A 47 5.52 -7.64 12.62
N GLU A 48 4.77 -6.57 12.86
CA GLU A 48 3.81 -6.50 13.95
C GLU A 48 2.62 -7.44 13.68
N LYS A 49 1.83 -7.71 14.73
CA LYS A 49 0.64 -8.57 14.64
C LYS A 49 -0.56 -7.75 14.18
N LEU A 50 -1.42 -8.28 13.31
CA LEU A 50 -2.64 -7.55 12.88
C LEU A 50 -3.73 -7.52 13.95
N CYS A 51 -3.61 -8.29 15.04
CA CYS A 51 -4.64 -8.38 16.09
C CYS A 51 -5.17 -7.01 16.57
N PRO A 52 -4.34 -5.99 16.91
CA PRO A 52 -4.84 -4.67 17.32
C PRO A 52 -5.71 -4.02 16.24
N PHE A 53 -5.28 -4.09 14.97
CA PHE A 53 -6.00 -3.54 13.83
C PHE A 53 -7.37 -4.20 13.62
N VAL A 54 -7.41 -5.54 13.58
CA VAL A 54 -8.68 -6.27 13.37
C VAL A 54 -9.62 -6.19 14.57
N VAL A 55 -9.09 -6.11 15.80
CA VAL A 55 -9.88 -5.85 17.01
C VAL A 55 -10.48 -4.44 16.96
N GLY A 56 -9.73 -3.44 16.49
CA GLY A 56 -10.25 -2.10 16.23
C GLY A 56 -11.38 -2.09 15.19
N LEU A 57 -11.33 -3.01 14.22
CA LEU A 57 -12.42 -3.27 13.27
C LEU A 57 -13.58 -4.08 13.86
N GLY A 58 -13.54 -4.45 15.14
CA GLY A 58 -14.61 -5.16 15.84
C GLY A 58 -14.52 -6.68 15.76
N VAL A 59 -13.37 -7.24 15.38
CA VAL A 59 -13.13 -8.68 15.56
C VAL A 59 -12.94 -8.98 17.05
N PRO A 60 -13.62 -10.01 17.61
CA PRO A 60 -13.43 -10.37 19.01
C PRO A 60 -11.99 -10.78 19.32
N LYS A 61 -11.45 -10.32 20.47
CA LYS A 61 -10.05 -10.60 20.89
C LYS A 61 -9.72 -12.09 20.97
N TRP A 62 -10.69 -12.94 21.32
CA TRP A 62 -10.49 -14.39 21.40
C TRP A 62 -10.17 -15.03 20.04
N ALA A 63 -10.46 -14.36 18.91
CA ALA A 63 -10.12 -14.84 17.58
C ALA A 63 -8.65 -14.57 17.20
N CYS A 64 -7.95 -13.69 17.91
CA CYS A 64 -6.58 -13.28 17.56
C CYS A 64 -5.55 -14.42 17.45
N PRO A 65 -5.57 -15.47 18.29
CA PRO A 65 -4.65 -16.60 18.12
C PRO A 65 -4.77 -17.27 16.75
N ALA A 66 -6.00 -17.42 16.24
CA ALA A 66 -6.24 -18.01 14.92
C ALA A 66 -5.74 -17.08 13.80
N ILE A 67 -5.99 -15.78 13.90
CA ILE A 67 -5.52 -14.79 12.92
C ILE A 67 -3.99 -14.74 12.91
N GLY A 68 -3.34 -14.78 14.07
CA GLY A 68 -1.89 -14.83 14.20
C GLY A 68 -1.24 -16.10 13.66
N ILE A 69 -1.99 -17.18 13.41
CA ILE A 69 -1.51 -18.35 12.66
C ILE A 69 -1.60 -18.09 11.16
N LEU A 70 -2.72 -17.53 10.68
CA LEU A 70 -2.93 -17.20 9.28
C LEU A 70 -1.91 -16.18 8.77
N GLU A 71 -1.69 -15.12 9.56
CA GLU A 71 -0.76 -14.03 9.28
C GLU A 71 0.66 -14.53 8.98
N ARG A 72 1.08 -15.67 9.55
CA ARG A 72 2.45 -16.19 9.36
C ARG A 72 2.73 -16.69 7.96
N SER A 73 1.68 -16.95 7.21
CA SER A 73 1.71 -17.51 5.88
C SER A 73 1.25 -16.53 4.81
N THR A 74 1.11 -15.24 5.16
CA THR A 74 0.67 -14.23 4.19
C THR A 74 1.67 -14.09 3.06
N GLU A 75 1.18 -14.26 1.85
CA GLU A 75 1.85 -13.89 0.61
C GLU A 75 1.02 -12.83 -0.11
N LEU A 76 1.69 -11.78 -0.60
CA LEU A 76 1.12 -10.75 -1.44
C LEU A 76 1.62 -10.95 -2.86
N LYS A 77 0.71 -10.83 -3.84
CA LYS A 77 1.07 -10.63 -5.23
C LYS A 77 0.53 -9.28 -5.66
N ILE A 78 1.44 -8.40 -6.08
CA ILE A 78 1.11 -7.05 -6.53
C ILE A 78 1.37 -6.98 -8.03
N SER A 79 0.40 -6.44 -8.77
CA SER A 79 0.51 -6.19 -10.20
C SER A 79 -0.12 -4.85 -10.57
N CYS A 80 0.52 -4.15 -11.50
CA CYS A 80 0.04 -2.92 -12.10
C CYS A 80 -0.40 -3.26 -13.54
N PRO A 81 -1.67 -3.64 -13.77
CA PRO A 81 -2.16 -3.95 -15.11
C PRO A 81 -1.93 -2.77 -16.08
N GLU A 82 -1.86 -3.07 -17.38
CA GLU A 82 -1.69 -2.02 -18.39
C GLU A 82 -2.83 -1.00 -18.31
N SER A 83 -2.48 0.28 -18.44
CA SER A 83 -3.45 1.36 -18.47
C SER A 83 -4.47 1.11 -19.57
N THR A 84 -5.75 1.19 -19.22
CA THR A 84 -6.82 1.29 -20.22
C THR A 84 -6.65 2.55 -21.07
N SER A 85 -7.35 2.64 -22.20
CA SER A 85 -7.36 3.81 -23.09
C SER A 85 -7.72 5.14 -22.42
N SER A 86 -8.24 5.11 -21.18
CA SER A 86 -8.53 6.27 -20.35
C SER A 86 -7.31 6.90 -19.66
N GLY A 87 -6.13 6.27 -19.71
CA GLY A 87 -4.90 6.76 -19.08
C GLY A 87 -4.87 6.64 -17.55
N VAL A 88 -5.88 5.99 -16.95
CA VAL A 88 -5.95 5.76 -15.50
C VAL A 88 -5.33 4.41 -15.17
N GLU A 89 -4.29 4.44 -14.34
CA GLU A 89 -3.65 3.25 -13.83
C GLU A 89 -4.41 2.67 -12.64
N SER A 90 -4.32 1.35 -12.49
CA SER A 90 -4.84 0.63 -11.34
C SER A 90 -3.75 -0.23 -10.72
N ILE A 91 -3.98 -0.66 -9.49
CA ILE A 91 -3.19 -1.66 -8.80
C ILE A 91 -4.10 -2.83 -8.43
N VAL A 92 -3.57 -4.03 -8.60
CA VAL A 92 -4.20 -5.28 -8.17
C VAL A 92 -3.32 -5.91 -7.10
N ILE A 93 -3.90 -6.10 -5.92
CA ILE A 93 -3.25 -6.71 -4.76
C ILE A 93 -3.99 -7.99 -4.43
N GLU A 94 -3.27 -9.10 -4.45
CA GLU A 94 -3.79 -10.41 -4.08
C GLU A 94 -3.13 -10.85 -2.78
N ASP A 95 -3.94 -11.06 -1.74
CA ASP A 95 -3.52 -11.61 -0.44
C ASP A 95 -3.94 -13.08 -0.35
N THR A 96 -2.97 -13.95 -0.08
CA THR A 96 -3.18 -15.36 0.20
C THR A 96 -2.57 -15.71 1.55
N THR A 97 -3.33 -16.44 2.37
CA THR A 97 -2.81 -17.10 3.58
C THR A 97 -3.06 -18.61 3.47
N ALA A 98 -2.37 -19.42 4.28
CA ALA A 98 -2.42 -20.88 4.23
C ALA A 98 -3.83 -21.48 4.34
N LEU A 99 -4.79 -20.77 4.94
CA LEU A 99 -6.17 -21.24 5.11
C LEU A 99 -7.24 -20.28 4.56
N SER A 100 -6.85 -19.13 4.00
CA SER A 100 -7.81 -18.20 3.39
C SER A 100 -7.94 -18.44 1.88
N LYS A 101 -9.15 -18.24 1.36
CA LYS A 101 -9.32 -18.05 -0.09
C LYS A 101 -8.60 -16.76 -0.49
N ARG A 102 -7.93 -16.78 -1.64
CA ARG A 102 -7.30 -15.62 -2.30
C ARG A 102 -8.24 -14.40 -2.23
N ASN A 103 -7.80 -13.35 -1.55
CA ASN A 103 -8.51 -12.08 -1.46
C ASN A 103 -7.90 -11.10 -2.46
N VAL A 104 -8.69 -10.60 -3.40
CA VAL A 104 -8.20 -9.73 -4.47
C VAL A 104 -8.81 -8.34 -4.30
N THR A 105 -7.94 -7.34 -4.23
CA THR A 105 -8.31 -5.92 -4.23
C THR A 105 -7.79 -5.28 -5.50
N GLU A 106 -8.70 -4.77 -6.33
CA GLU A 106 -8.37 -3.98 -7.52
C GLU A 106 -8.93 -2.57 -7.34
N VAL A 107 -8.06 -1.57 -7.50
CA VAL A 107 -8.43 -0.17 -7.30
C VAL A 107 -7.71 0.75 -8.29
N ARG A 108 -8.41 1.79 -8.73
CA ARG A 108 -7.85 2.88 -9.54
C ARG A 108 -7.01 3.81 -8.66
N LEU A 109 -5.93 4.35 -9.22
CA LEU A 109 -4.98 5.22 -8.52
C LEU A 109 -5.23 6.72 -8.76
N ASP A 110 -6.47 7.08 -9.08
CA ASP A 110 -6.90 8.46 -9.36
C ASP A 110 -7.53 9.17 -8.16
N GLY A 111 -7.60 8.50 -7.01
CA GLY A 111 -8.21 9.00 -5.77
C GLY A 111 -9.73 8.97 -5.77
N ILE A 112 -10.38 8.47 -6.83
CA ILE A 112 -11.84 8.45 -6.92
C ILE A 112 -12.40 7.32 -6.06
N GLU A 113 -13.31 7.68 -5.15
CA GLU A 113 -14.04 6.71 -4.33
C GLU A 113 -15.09 5.96 -5.16
N VAL A 114 -15.06 4.63 -5.07
CA VAL A 114 -16.06 3.74 -5.66
C VAL A 114 -16.76 2.97 -4.56
N GLU A 115 -18.09 3.00 -4.56
CA GLU A 115 -18.86 2.20 -3.61
C GLU A 115 -18.69 0.71 -3.91
N LYS A 116 -18.38 -0.07 -2.88
CA LYS A 116 -18.22 -1.52 -2.93
C LYS A 116 -19.06 -2.16 -1.85
N ALA A 117 -19.45 -3.41 -2.10
CA ALA A 117 -20.10 -4.26 -1.10
C ALA A 117 -19.17 -5.42 -0.72
N THR A 118 -19.27 -5.85 0.53
CA THR A 118 -18.67 -7.12 0.97
C THR A 118 -19.27 -8.29 0.20
N ARG A 119 -18.58 -9.44 0.18
CA ARG A 119 -19.02 -10.65 -0.55
C ARG A 119 -20.48 -11.07 -0.25
N THR A 120 -20.98 -10.81 0.96
CA THR A 120 -22.35 -11.15 1.36
C THR A 120 -23.35 -10.01 1.15
N GLY A 121 -22.91 -8.86 0.63
CA GLY A 121 -23.73 -7.65 0.48
C GLY A 121 -24.06 -6.92 1.79
N ARG A 122 -23.78 -7.52 2.95
CA ARG A 122 -24.22 -7.01 4.26
C ARG A 122 -23.61 -5.66 4.63
N LYS A 123 -22.35 -5.43 4.23
CA LYS A 123 -21.63 -4.17 4.48
C LYS A 123 -21.23 -3.51 3.18
N ARG A 124 -21.32 -2.18 3.14
CA ARG A 124 -20.90 -1.30 2.05
C ARG A 124 -19.82 -0.35 2.55
N TYR A 125 -18.93 0.03 1.65
CA TYR A 125 -17.79 0.91 1.92
C TYR A 125 -17.40 1.65 0.65
N MET A 126 -16.68 2.75 0.79
CA MET A 126 -16.05 3.43 -0.35
C MET A 126 -14.60 2.99 -0.44
N LEU A 127 -14.16 2.61 -1.64
CA LEU A 127 -12.79 2.21 -1.91
C LEU A 127 -12.16 3.18 -2.90
N SER A 128 -10.98 3.70 -2.57
CA SER A 128 -10.16 4.53 -3.46
C SER A 128 -8.70 4.12 -3.36
N GLY A 129 -7.93 4.46 -4.40
CA GLY A 129 -6.50 4.26 -4.44
C GLY A 129 -5.81 5.55 -4.87
N SER A 130 -4.63 5.79 -4.33
CA SER A 130 -3.78 6.92 -4.68
C SER A 130 -2.32 6.52 -4.60
N VAL A 131 -1.44 7.38 -5.11
CA VAL A 131 0.00 7.25 -4.97
C VAL A 131 0.52 8.51 -4.31
N GLU A 132 1.23 8.33 -3.20
CA GLU A 132 1.83 9.40 -2.43
C GLU A 132 3.34 9.38 -2.68
N ASN A 133 3.91 10.57 -2.93
CA ASN A 133 5.36 10.73 -3.08
C ASN A 133 5.96 11.04 -1.70
N ASP A 134 5.85 10.08 -0.77
CA ASP A 134 6.44 10.19 0.56
C ASP A 134 7.94 9.87 0.50
N HIS A 135 8.70 10.79 -0.09
CA HIS A 135 10.16 10.84 0.07
C HIS A 135 10.58 11.49 1.40
N LEU A 136 9.63 11.78 2.28
CA LEU A 136 9.84 12.53 3.53
C LEU A 136 10.34 11.64 4.68
N GLU A 137 10.12 10.32 4.62
CA GLU A 137 10.82 9.36 5.48
C GLU A 137 12.10 8.91 4.77
N ALA A 138 13.27 9.19 5.35
CA ALA A 138 14.60 8.94 4.76
C ALA A 138 14.85 7.47 4.34
N GLU A 139 14.00 6.56 4.78
CA GLU A 139 14.09 5.12 4.53
C GLU A 139 13.21 4.65 3.36
N VAL A 140 12.32 5.48 2.82
CA VAL A 140 11.39 5.10 1.74
C VAL A 140 12.08 5.18 0.38
N ALA A 141 12.19 4.03 -0.28
CA ALA A 141 12.91 3.81 -1.54
C ALA A 141 12.04 3.93 -2.80
N SER A 142 10.72 4.01 -2.65
CA SER A 142 9.75 4.06 -3.76
C SER A 142 8.62 5.03 -3.48
N LYS A 143 7.77 5.29 -4.48
CA LYS A 143 6.46 5.89 -4.22
C LYS A 143 5.61 4.95 -3.36
N THR A 144 4.69 5.53 -2.58
CA THR A 144 3.77 4.79 -1.72
C THR A 144 2.44 4.59 -2.44
N SER A 145 2.04 3.34 -2.64
CA SER A 145 0.66 3.04 -3.03
C SER A 145 -0.23 3.04 -1.80
N VAL A 146 -1.30 3.82 -1.83
CA VAL A 146 -2.27 3.92 -0.75
C VAL A 146 -3.61 3.39 -1.23
N VAL A 147 -4.18 2.46 -0.47
CA VAL A 147 -5.55 1.99 -0.66
C VAL A 147 -6.36 2.42 0.55
N THR A 148 -7.37 3.25 0.32
CA THR A 148 -8.26 3.77 1.36
C THR A 148 -9.62 3.11 1.26
N CYS A 149 -10.09 2.61 2.38
CA CYS A 149 -11.42 2.04 2.54
C CYS A 149 -12.18 2.82 3.63
N ARG A 150 -13.11 3.67 3.20
CA ARG A 150 -13.95 4.47 4.10
C ARG A 150 -15.19 3.68 4.49
N LEU A 151 -15.31 3.42 5.78
CA LEU A 151 -16.34 2.56 6.37
C LEU A 151 -17.57 3.39 6.77
N PHE A 152 -18.15 4.12 5.80
CA PHE A 152 -19.17 5.15 6.05
C PHE A 152 -20.39 4.67 6.86
N GLN A 153 -20.72 3.38 6.81
CA GLN A 153 -21.82 2.80 7.60
C GLN A 153 -21.52 2.75 9.12
N ARG A 154 -20.28 2.98 9.54
CA ARG A 154 -19.87 3.08 10.95
C ARG A 154 -19.94 4.51 11.51
N GLY A 155 -20.21 5.49 10.65
CA GLY A 155 -20.22 6.90 11.00
C GLY A 155 -19.00 7.67 10.48
N PRO A 156 -18.99 9.00 10.67
CA PRO A 156 -17.90 9.86 10.23
C PRO A 156 -16.55 9.47 10.83
N GLY A 157 -15.47 9.68 10.07
CA GLY A 157 -14.09 9.46 10.52
C GLY A 157 -13.65 7.99 10.60
N TRP A 158 -14.50 7.04 10.21
CA TRP A 158 -14.10 5.63 10.10
C TRP A 158 -13.50 5.32 8.74
N GLU A 159 -12.20 5.06 8.72
CA GLU A 159 -11.50 4.59 7.53
C GLU A 159 -10.33 3.66 7.87
N THR A 160 -9.97 2.85 6.88
CA THR A 160 -8.72 2.10 6.90
C THR A 160 -7.86 2.50 5.72
N ARG A 161 -6.56 2.69 5.95
CA ARG A 161 -5.56 2.90 4.91
C ARG A 161 -4.60 1.72 4.92
N GLN A 162 -4.26 1.25 3.73
CA GLN A 162 -3.18 0.28 3.53
C GLN A 162 -2.15 0.92 2.61
N GLU A 163 -0.99 1.21 3.16
CA GLU A 163 0.08 1.94 2.51
C GLU A 163 1.22 0.98 2.22
N ARG A 164 1.69 0.97 0.97
CA ARG A 164 2.72 0.03 0.49
C ARG A 164 3.83 0.79 -0.19
N ALA A 165 5.04 0.63 0.33
CA ALA A 165 6.25 1.21 -0.23
C ALA A 165 7.43 0.26 -0.03
N LEU A 166 8.45 0.39 -0.89
CA LEU A 166 9.74 -0.21 -0.62
C LEU A 166 10.50 0.65 0.39
N VAL A 167 11.11 0.00 1.37
CA VAL A 167 11.91 0.65 2.40
C VAL A 167 13.31 0.05 2.43
N HIS A 168 14.31 0.92 2.55
CA HIS A 168 15.67 0.55 2.90
C HIS A 168 15.71 0.14 4.36
N GLN A 169 16.36 -0.98 4.63
CA GLN A 169 16.53 -1.50 5.97
C GLN A 169 17.97 -1.29 6.42
N HIS A 170 18.21 -1.20 7.72
CA HIS A 170 19.56 -1.01 8.27
C HIS A 170 20.55 -2.12 7.88
N ASP A 171 20.05 -3.30 7.51
CA ASP A 171 20.86 -4.42 7.00
C ASP A 171 21.19 -4.31 5.49
N GLY A 172 20.85 -3.18 4.86
CA GLY A 172 21.07 -2.91 3.44
C GLY A 172 20.07 -3.58 2.51
N ALA A 173 19.14 -4.39 3.03
CA ALA A 173 18.09 -5.01 2.22
C ALA A 173 16.97 -4.00 1.89
N VAL A 174 16.32 -4.20 0.75
CA VAL A 174 15.07 -3.52 0.42
C VAL A 174 13.91 -4.47 0.69
N ARG A 175 12.94 -4.03 1.49
CA ARG A 175 11.74 -4.81 1.84
C ARG A 175 10.49 -4.02 1.45
N LEU A 176 9.40 -4.73 1.19
CA LEU A 176 8.09 -4.11 1.08
C LEU A 176 7.54 -3.87 2.49
N ARG A 177 7.25 -2.63 2.85
CA ARG A 177 6.48 -2.27 4.04
C ARG A 177 5.01 -2.17 3.65
N GLU A 178 4.14 -2.82 4.42
CA GLU A 178 2.70 -2.62 4.43
C GLU A 178 2.29 -2.00 5.76
N ARG A 179 1.93 -0.72 5.75
CA ARG A 179 1.41 -0.01 6.92
C ARG A 179 -0.12 -0.01 6.87
N ASN A 180 -0.74 -0.64 7.86
CA ASN A 180 -2.19 -0.68 8.00
C ASN A 180 -2.59 0.35 9.07
N VAL A 181 -3.40 1.34 8.70
CA VAL A 181 -3.89 2.40 9.60
C VAL A 181 -5.39 2.30 9.71
N LEU A 182 -5.92 2.25 10.93
CA LEU A 182 -7.34 2.36 11.21
C LEU A 182 -7.58 3.68 11.94
N GLN A 183 -8.36 4.55 11.30
CA GLN A 183 -8.78 5.83 11.86
C GLN A 183 -10.23 5.74 12.33
N ARG A 184 -10.50 6.42 13.46
CA ARG A 184 -11.81 6.50 14.09
C ARG A 184 -11.99 7.87 14.69
N SER A 185 -13.22 8.38 14.65
CA SER A 185 -13.52 9.68 15.22
C SER A 185 -13.29 9.70 16.73
N GLY A 186 -12.40 10.59 17.20
CA GLY A 186 -12.14 10.80 18.62
C GLY A 186 -11.26 9.75 19.30
N GLU A 187 -10.67 8.82 18.55
CA GLU A 187 -9.74 7.82 19.07
C GLU A 187 -8.37 7.94 18.38
N GLU A 188 -7.33 7.44 19.04
CA GLU A 188 -6.01 7.31 18.41
C GLU A 188 -6.05 6.29 17.27
N ASP A 189 -5.27 6.58 16.24
CA ASP A 189 -5.09 5.72 15.08
C ASP A 189 -4.42 4.41 15.51
N VAL A 190 -4.97 3.29 15.06
CA VAL A 190 -4.30 1.99 15.22
C VAL A 190 -3.45 1.76 13.98
N VAL A 191 -2.13 1.78 14.19
CA VAL A 191 -1.13 1.55 13.13
C VAL A 191 -0.52 0.17 13.35
N VAL A 192 -0.39 -0.61 12.26
CA VAL A 192 0.31 -1.88 12.26
C VAL A 192 1.24 -1.95 11.05
N ASP A 193 2.53 -2.09 11.30
CA ASP A 193 3.56 -2.23 10.28
C ASP A 193 3.94 -3.69 10.03
N ARG A 194 3.89 -4.09 8.76
CA ARG A 194 4.27 -5.43 8.30
C ARG A 194 5.32 -5.32 7.22
N PHE A 195 6.24 -6.27 7.19
CA PHE A 195 7.35 -6.29 6.25
C PHE A 195 7.33 -7.58 5.46
N PHE A 196 7.69 -7.48 4.19
CA PHE A 196 7.70 -8.61 3.28
C PHE A 196 9.00 -8.67 2.47
N GLU A 197 9.44 -9.88 2.21
CA GLU A 197 10.60 -10.21 1.39
C GLU A 197 10.15 -10.65 -0.01
N LYS A 198 10.91 -10.27 -1.05
CA LYS A 198 10.59 -10.63 -2.42
C LYS A 198 10.90 -12.11 -2.65
N VAL A 199 9.95 -12.86 -3.21
CA VAL A 199 10.04 -14.34 -3.31
C VAL A 199 10.55 -14.82 -4.67
N GLN A 200 10.31 -14.03 -5.73
CA GLN A 200 10.82 -14.09 -7.10
C GLN A 200 9.88 -13.24 -7.97
#